data_AF-A0A0R2XHI1-F1
#
_entry.id   AF-A0A0R2XHI1-F1
#
_cell.length_a   1.000
_cell.length_b   1.000
_cell.length_c   1.000
_cell.angle_alpha   90.00
_cell.angle_beta   90.00
_cell.angle_gamma   90.00
#
_symmetry.space_group_name_H-M   'P 1'
#
loop_
_entity.id
_entity.type
_entity.pdbx_description
1 polymer ?
#
loop_
_entity_poly.entity_id
_entity_poly.type
_entity_poly.pdbx_seq_one_letter_code
_entity_poly.pdbx_strand_id
1 'polypeptide(L)'
;AARLAQANQLAASGDRPLAQNLYLRMMSAQPSDPFRTAAAVGLARIQIQENRPEAARQVLNEIVSANTGSSFLPEARSLLDSLPPPPSPTAQPPAK
;
A
#
# COMPACT_ATOMS: atom_id res chain seq x y z
N ALA A 1 -10.12 -1.09 -14.10
CA ALA A 1 -10.03 -2.45 -13.53
C ALA A 1 -8.89 -3.31 -14.10
N ALA A 2 -8.75 -3.48 -15.43
CA ALA A 2 -7.77 -4.41 -16.02
C ALA A 2 -6.30 -4.19 -15.58
N ARG A 3 -5.82 -2.95 -15.53
CA ARG A 3 -4.45 -2.64 -15.06
C ARG A 3 -4.22 -3.00 -13.58
N LEU A 4 -5.26 -2.93 -12.74
CA LEU A 4 -5.15 -3.23 -11.30
C LEU A 4 -5.00 -4.74 -11.12
N ALA A 5 -5.83 -5.51 -11.82
CA ALA A 5 -5.75 -6.96 -11.85
C ALA A 5 -4.37 -7.43 -12.33
N GLN A 6 -3.85 -6.80 -13.38
CA GLN A 6 -2.50 -7.08 -13.89
C GLN A 6 -1.41 -6.79 -12.85
N ALA A 7 -1.47 -5.64 -12.17
CA ALA A 7 -0.51 -5.29 -11.13
C ALA A 7 -0.56 -6.28 -9.94
N ASN A 8 -1.77 -6.70 -9.54
CA ASN A 8 -1.94 -7.72 -8.51
C ASN A 8 -1.39 -9.08 -8.93
N GLN A 9 -1.59 -9.49 -10.19
CA GLN A 9 -1.03 -10.72 -10.71
C GLN A 9 0.50 -10.70 -10.71
N LEU A 10 1.11 -9.58 -11.15
CA LEU A 10 2.57 -9.41 -11.11
C LEU A 10 3.10 -9.47 -9.67
N ALA A 11 2.42 -8.80 -8.73
CA ALA A 11 2.78 -8.86 -7.32
C ALA A 11 2.72 -10.29 -6.77
N ALA A 12 1.71 -11.07 -7.17
CA ALA A 12 1.54 -12.46 -6.76
C ALA A 12 2.53 -13.43 -7.45
N SER A 13 2.92 -13.15 -8.69
CA SER A 13 3.91 -13.93 -9.44
C SER A 13 5.35 -13.72 -8.95
N GLY A 14 5.61 -12.68 -8.14
CA GLY A 14 6.94 -12.32 -7.66
C GLY A 14 7.58 -11.14 -8.40
N ASP A 15 6.96 -10.68 -9.48
CA ASP A 15 7.32 -9.47 -10.25
C ASP A 15 6.88 -8.18 -9.54
N ARG A 16 7.26 -8.06 -8.26
CA ARG A 16 7.06 -6.88 -7.41
C ARG A 16 7.49 -5.57 -8.07
N PRO A 17 8.68 -5.43 -8.69
CA PRO A 17 9.09 -4.16 -9.29
C PRO A 17 8.18 -3.73 -10.46
N LEU A 18 7.69 -4.67 -11.27
CA LEU A 18 6.75 -4.37 -12.35
C LEU A 18 5.38 -3.97 -11.79
N ALA A 19 4.91 -4.66 -10.76
CA ALA A 19 3.67 -4.29 -10.07
C ALA A 19 3.73 -2.89 -9.46
N GLN A 20 4.84 -2.54 -8.79
CA GLN A 20 5.08 -1.20 -8.25
C GLN A 20 5.03 -0.13 -9.35
N ASN A 21 5.67 -0.35 -10.49
CA ASN A 21 5.64 0.60 -11.61
C ASN A 21 4.22 0.83 -12.13
N LEU A 22 3.42 -0.24 -12.25
CA LEU A 22 2.01 -0.13 -12.64
C LEU A 22 1.19 0.66 -11.62
N TYR A 23 1.37 0.41 -10.33
CA TYR A 23 0.68 1.16 -9.27
C TYR A 23 1.07 2.63 -9.26
N LEU A 24 2.36 2.94 -9.43
CA LEU A 24 2.84 4.33 -9.54
C LEU A 24 2.19 5.02 -10.75
N ARG A 25 2.15 4.37 -11.92
CA ARG A 25 1.46 4.93 -13.09
C ARG A 25 -0.02 5.19 -12.85
N MET A 26 -0.71 4.34 -12.09
CA MET A 26 -2.10 4.58 -11.70
C MET A 26 -2.24 5.79 -10.78
N MET A 27 -1.37 5.90 -9.78
CA MET A 27 -1.36 7.04 -8.87
C MET A 27 -1.00 8.36 -9.58
N SER A 28 -0.17 8.30 -10.63
CA SER A 28 0.21 9.45 -11.45
C SER A 28 -0.79 9.80 -12.56
N ALA A 29 -1.69 8.89 -12.94
CA ALA A 29 -2.60 9.10 -14.07
C ALA A 29 -3.69 10.16 -13.78
N GLN A 30 -4.29 10.15 -12.59
CA GLN A 30 -5.20 11.22 -12.16
C GLN A 30 -5.44 11.20 -10.64
N PRO A 31 -5.43 12.36 -9.96
CA PRO A 31 -5.63 12.44 -8.51
C PRO A 31 -7.04 12.04 -8.06
N SER A 32 -8.05 12.20 -8.92
CA SER A 32 -9.45 11.81 -8.67
C SER A 32 -9.80 10.40 -9.17
N ASP A 33 -8.81 9.61 -9.58
CA ASP A 33 -9.07 8.28 -10.10
C ASP A 33 -9.45 7.31 -8.97
N PRO A 34 -10.59 6.60 -9.07
CA PRO A 34 -11.04 5.68 -8.02
C PRO A 34 -10.09 4.49 -7.83
N PHE A 35 -9.22 4.20 -8.80
CA PHE A 35 -8.18 3.16 -8.68
C PHE A 35 -6.91 3.68 -8.01
N ARG A 36 -6.75 4.99 -7.77
CA ARG A 36 -5.61 5.54 -7.00
C ARG A 36 -5.52 4.91 -5.62
N THR A 37 -6.66 4.74 -4.94
CA THR A 37 -6.71 4.08 -3.63
C THR A 37 -6.37 2.60 -3.75
N ALA A 38 -6.90 1.92 -4.76
CA ALA A 38 -6.59 0.51 -5.00
C ALA A 38 -5.10 0.27 -5.29
N ALA A 39 -4.48 1.18 -6.05
CA ALA A 39 -3.06 1.14 -6.36
C ALA A 39 -2.19 1.34 -5.11
N ALA A 40 -2.58 2.27 -4.24
CA ALA A 40 -1.94 2.48 -2.94
C ALA A 40 -2.03 1.24 -2.03
N VAL A 41 -3.19 0.57 -2.00
CA VAL A 41 -3.36 -0.70 -1.26
C VAL A 41 -2.47 -1.80 -1.83
N GLY A 42 -2.41 -1.93 -3.15
CA GLY A 42 -1.53 -2.89 -3.83
C GLY A 42 -0.05 -2.64 -3.56
N LEU A 43 0.39 -1.37 -3.62
CA LEU A 43 1.74 -0.95 -3.25
C LEU A 43 2.05 -1.28 -1.79
N ALA A 44 1.14 -0.94 -0.87
CA ALA A 44 1.30 -1.20 0.54
C ALA A 44 1.45 -2.70 0.84
N ARG A 45 0.67 -3.55 0.18
CA ARG A 45 0.83 -5.01 0.28
C ARG A 45 2.21 -5.49 -0.13
N ILE A 46 2.75 -4.98 -1.24
CA ILE A 46 4.09 -5.34 -1.68
C ILE A 46 5.12 -4.93 -0.61
N GLN A 47 5.03 -3.71 -0.10
CA GLN A 47 5.93 -3.19 0.93
C GLN A 47 5.89 -4.06 2.20
N ILE A 48 4.70 -4.52 2.64
CA ILE A 48 4.58 -5.47 3.75
C ILE A 48 5.35 -6.75 3.49
N GLN A 49 5.16 -7.35 2.30
CA GLN A 49 5.86 -8.57 1.93
C GLN A 49 7.36 -8.38 1.68
N GLU A 50 7.80 -7.15 1.46
CA GLU A 50 9.22 -6.74 1.40
C GLU A 50 9.79 -6.37 2.76
N ASN A 51 9.06 -6.67 3.85
CA ASN A 51 9.47 -6.37 5.22
C ASN A 51 9.64 -4.86 5.48
N ARG A 52 8.85 -4.03 4.78
CA ARG A 52 8.79 -2.57 4.87
C ARG A 52 7.37 -2.09 5.27
N PRO A 53 6.86 -2.48 6.44
CA PRO A 53 5.54 -2.07 6.88
C PRO A 53 5.43 -0.55 7.10
N GLU A 54 6.52 0.18 7.38
CA GLU A 54 6.46 1.63 7.57
C GLU A 54 6.06 2.36 6.27
N ALA A 55 6.68 1.98 5.15
CA ALA A 55 6.40 2.56 3.84
C ALA A 55 4.95 2.26 3.40
N ALA A 56 4.49 1.03 3.66
CA ALA A 56 3.10 0.63 3.44
C ALA A 56 2.13 1.54 4.21
N ARG A 57 2.44 1.79 5.49
CA ARG A 57 1.61 2.60 6.38
C ARG A 57 1.53 4.05 5.92
N GLN A 58 2.66 4.63 5.49
CA GLN A 58 2.69 6.01 4.96
C GLN A 58 1.78 6.17 3.74
N VAL A 59 1.90 5.26 2.77
CA VAL A 59 1.10 5.28 1.54
C VAL A 59 -0.39 5.15 1.84
N LEU A 60 -0.77 4.22 2.71
CA LEU A 60 -2.17 4.04 3.10
C LEU A 60 -2.71 5.25 3.88
N ASN A 61 -1.93 5.77 4.84
CA ASN A 61 -2.34 6.90 5.67
C ASN A 61 -2.59 8.16 4.82
N GLU A 62 -1.71 8.42 3.84
CA GLU A 62 -1.88 9.50 2.86
C GLU A 62 -3.21 9.38 2.12
N ILE A 63 -3.54 8.18 1.62
CA ILE A 63 -4.75 7.97 0.84
C ILE A 63 -6.02 7.98 1.69
N VAL A 64 -5.97 7.45 2.91
CA VAL A 64 -7.08 7.54 3.86
C VAL A 64 -7.31 9.00 4.28
N SER A 65 -6.24 9.75 4.52
CA SER A 65 -6.31 11.18 4.86
C SER A 65 -6.81 12.03 3.71
N ALA A 66 -6.42 11.70 2.47
CA ALA A 66 -6.90 12.36 1.26
C ALA A 66 -8.41 12.19 1.03
N ASN A 67 -9.07 11.28 1.77
CA ASN A 67 -10.52 11.04 1.72
C ASN A 67 -11.06 10.96 0.27
N THR A 68 -10.39 10.19 -0.57
CA THR A 68 -10.67 10.14 -2.02
C THR A 68 -12.06 9.56 -2.38
N GLY A 69 -12.89 9.13 -1.42
CA GLY A 69 -14.23 8.60 -1.65
C GLY A 69 -14.27 7.25 -2.40
N SER A 70 -13.11 6.64 -2.63
CA SER A 70 -12.97 5.40 -3.40
C SER A 70 -13.59 4.20 -2.69
N SER A 71 -14.15 3.25 -3.43
CA SER A 71 -14.66 1.98 -2.86
C SER A 71 -13.59 1.15 -2.12
N PHE A 72 -12.30 1.43 -2.36
CA PHE A 72 -11.15 0.78 -1.72
C PHE A 72 -10.69 1.45 -0.42
N LEU A 73 -11.31 2.57 -0.03
CA LEU A 73 -11.00 3.29 1.21
C LEU A 73 -11.21 2.42 2.47
N PRO A 74 -12.32 1.66 2.63
CA PRO A 74 -12.45 0.73 3.75
C PRO A 74 -11.35 -0.34 3.75
N GLU A 75 -10.98 -0.87 2.57
CA GLU A 75 -9.90 -1.87 2.46
C GLU A 75 -8.53 -1.27 2.84
N ALA A 76 -8.25 -0.04 2.41
CA ALA A 76 -7.03 0.68 2.79
C ALA A 76 -6.93 0.91 4.31
N ARG A 77 -8.06 1.24 4.96
CA ARG A 77 -8.14 1.34 6.42
C ARG A 77 -7.91 0.00 7.10
N SER A 78 -8.58 -1.06 6.66
CA SER A 78 -8.39 -2.40 7.22
C SER A 78 -6.95 -2.90 7.05
N LEU A 79 -6.31 -2.61 5.91
CA LEU A 79 -4.91 -2.96 5.70
C LEU A 79 -4.00 -2.17 6.64
N LEU A 80 -4.28 -0.87 6.83
CA LEU A 80 -3.52 0.01 7.73
C LEU A 80 -3.67 -0.39 9.21
N ASP A 81 -4.85 -0.85 9.60
CA ASP A 81 -5.13 -1.40 10.93
C ASP A 81 -4.44 -2.76 11.15
N SER A 82 -4.42 -3.59 10.11
CA SER A 82 -3.73 -4.90 10.11
C SER A 82 -2.21 -4.79 10.00
N LEU A 83 -1.65 -3.63 9.68
CA LEU A 83 -0.20 -3.43 9.65
C LEU A 83 0.35 -3.56 11.07
N PRO A 84 1.50 -4.23 11.26
CA PRO A 84 2.13 -4.24 12.56
C PRO A 84 2.39 -2.78 12.98
N PRO A 85 2.15 -2.42 14.26
CA PRO A 85 2.56 -1.12 14.75
C PRO A 85 4.06 -0.96 14.44
N PRO A 86 4.53 0.25 14.10
CA PRO A 86 5.96 0.47 13.91
C PRO A 86 6.68 -0.14 15.11
N PRO A 87 7.86 -0.75 14.93
CA PRO A 87 8.64 -1.20 16.08
C PRO A 87 8.70 -0.01 17.01
N SER A 88 8.02 -0.15 18.14
CA SER A 88 8.21 0.80 19.22
C SER A 88 9.72 0.81 19.45
N PRO A 89 10.38 1.95 19.67
CA PRO A 89 11.80 1.95 20.00
C PRO A 89 12.15 1.01 21.19
N THR A 90 11.15 0.44 21.88
CA THR A 90 11.24 -0.61 22.91
C THR A 90 11.40 -2.06 22.41
N ALA A 91 11.54 -2.32 21.11
CA ALA A 91 12.14 -3.59 20.63
C ALA A 91 13.68 -3.50 20.51
N GLN A 92 14.30 -2.44 21.03
CA GLN A 92 15.66 -2.53 21.54
C GLN A 92 15.66 -3.47 22.76
N PRO A 93 16.57 -4.45 22.86
CA PRO A 93 16.75 -5.20 24.10
C PRO A 93 17.07 -4.20 25.22
N PRO A 94 16.67 -4.49 26.49
CA PRO A 94 16.94 -3.59 27.60
C PRO A 94 18.44 -3.29 27.63
N ALA A 95 18.79 -2.01 27.43
CA ALA A 95 20.17 -1.56 27.60
C ALA A 95 20.59 -1.93 29.02
N LYS A 96 21.61 -2.80 29.11
CA LYS A 96 22.19 -3.29 30.36
C LYS A 96 22.98 -2.20 31.07
#